data_AF-A0A3E1DMG7-F1
#
_entry.id   AF-A0A3E1DMG7-F1
#
_cell.length_a   1.000
_cell.length_b   1.000
_cell.length_c   1.000
_cell.angle_alpha   90.00
_cell.angle_beta   90.00
_cell.angle_gamma   90.00
#
_symmetry.space_group_name_H-M   'P 1'
#
loop_
_entity.id
_entity.type
_entity.pdbx_description
1 polymer ?
#
loop_
_entity_poly.entity_id
_entity_poly.type
_entity_poly.pdbx_seq_one_letter_code
_entity_poly.pdbx_strand_id
1 'polypeptide(L)' 'MSGKLIKTANFTYNNIIEYEGKRIPFVSKMIIHYALIDAETTMEFSTVKVKKVPTSEFGLGQLQ' A
#
# COMPACT_ATOMS: atom_id res chain seq x y z
N MET A 1 -22.10 -8.94 14.05
CA MET A 1 -22.10 -8.17 12.79
C MET A 1 -21.83 -9.14 11.65
N SER A 2 -22.82 -9.43 10.81
CA SER A 2 -22.59 -10.17 9.56
C SER A 2 -22.20 -9.15 8.49
N GLY A 3 -20.90 -8.89 8.33
CA GLY A 3 -20.42 -7.94 7.32
C GLY A 3 -20.55 -8.55 5.92
N LYS A 4 -21.36 -7.93 5.05
CA LYS A 4 -21.38 -8.28 3.62
C LYS A 4 -20.01 -7.94 3.03
N LEU A 5 -19.37 -8.90 2.35
CA LEU A 5 -18.12 -8.65 1.64
C LEU A 5 -18.39 -7.69 0.47
N ILE A 6 -17.75 -6.52 0.47
CA ILE A 6 -17.93 -5.51 -0.59
C ILE A 6 -16.67 -5.39 -1.48
N LYS A 7 -15.49 -5.71 -0.93
CA LYS A 7 -14.21 -5.64 -1.64
C LYS A 7 -13.24 -6.71 -1.16
N THR A 8 -12.38 -7.15 -2.06
CA THR A 8 -11.23 -8.01 -1.76
C THR A 8 -9.97 -7.36 -2.33
N ALA A 9 -8.87 -7.41 -1.59
CA ALA A 9 -7.58 -6.92 -2.04
C ALA A 9 -6.57 -8.06 -2.17
N ASN A 10 -5.95 -8.19 -3.34
CA ASN A 10 -4.85 -9.11 -3.60
C ASN A 10 -3.54 -8.33 -3.67
N PHE A 11 -2.50 -8.85 -3.01
CA PHE A 11 -1.20 -8.19 -2.90
C PHE A 11 -0.10 -9.06 -3.51
N THR A 12 0.77 -8.45 -4.31
CA THR A 12 1.98 -9.07 -4.86
C THR A 12 3.22 -8.43 -4.23
N TYR A 13 4.24 -9.23 -3.90
CA TYR A 13 5.46 -8.81 -3.22
C TYR A 13 6.72 -9.19 -4.01
N ASN A 14 6.80 -8.77 -5.27
CA ASN A 14 7.92 -9.14 -6.14
C ASN A 14 9.17 -8.26 -5.93
N ASN A 15 9.02 -7.14 -5.24
CA ASN A 15 10.09 -6.18 -5.01
C ASN A 15 10.59 -6.22 -3.57
N ILE A 16 11.89 -5.96 -3.40
CA ILE A 16 12.59 -5.95 -2.12
C ILE A 16 13.40 -4.66 -2.02
N ILE A 17 13.45 -4.06 -0.84
CA ILE A 17 14.43 -3.03 -0.49
C ILE A 17 15.46 -3.60 0.48
N GLU A 18 16.69 -3.13 0.37
CA GLU A 18 17.75 -3.41 1.35
C GLU A 18 17.94 -2.21 2.26
N TYR A 19 17.82 -2.41 3.57
CA TYR A 19 17.95 -1.35 4.55
C TYR A 19 18.52 -1.93 5.85
N GLU A 20 19.58 -1.31 6.38
CA GLU A 20 20.28 -1.76 7.61
C GLU A 20 20.64 -3.25 7.58
N GLY A 21 21.12 -3.75 6.43
CA GLY A 21 21.48 -5.16 6.23
C GLY A 21 20.28 -6.12 6.17
N LYS A 22 19.05 -5.61 6.19
CA LYS A 22 17.82 -6.41 6.08
C LYS A 22 17.22 -6.30 4.68
N ARG A 23 16.70 -7.42 4.18
CA ARG A 23 15.90 -7.49 2.96
C ARG A 23 14.43 -7.40 3.34
N ILE A 24 13.76 -6.34 2.93
CA ILE A 24 12.37 -6.06 3.29
C ILE A 24 11.52 -6.14 2.02
N PRO A 25 10.67 -7.16 1.86
CA PRO A 25 9.71 -7.21 0.76
C PRO A 25 8.65 -6.12 0.97
N PHE A 26 8.17 -5.54 -0.12
CA PHE A 26 7.06 -4.59 -0.09
C PHE A 26 6.03 -4.92 -1.16
N VAL A 27 4.81 -4.43 -0.98
CA VAL A 27 3.73 -4.60 -1.96
C VAL A 27 4.19 -3.92 -3.26
N SER A 28 4.42 -4.71 -4.31
CA SER A 28 4.74 -4.20 -5.64
C SER A 28 3.47 -3.94 -6.46
N LYS A 29 2.39 -4.66 -6.17
CA LYS A 29 1.09 -4.50 -6.83
C LYS A 29 -0.05 -4.81 -5.86
N MET A 30 -1.11 -4.02 -5.90
CA MET A 30 -2.37 -4.27 -5.22
C MET A 30 -3.51 -4.25 -6.24
N ILE A 31 -4.33 -5.29 -6.24
CA ILE A 31 -5.55 -5.37 -7.06
C ILE A 31 -6.74 -5.44 -6.11
N ILE A 32 -7.64 -4.46 -6.19
CA ILE A 32 -8.88 -4.42 -5.42
C ILE A 32 -10.03 -4.81 -6.33
N HIS A 33 -10.67 -5.95 -6.03
CA HIS A 33 -11.88 -6.40 -6.71
C HIS A 33 -13.13 -5.92 -5.97
N TYR A 34 -14.16 -5.57 -6.73
CA TYR A 34 -15.44 -5.10 -6.21
C TYR A 34 -16.41 -6.30 -6.20
N ALA A 35 -17.02 -6.59 -5.05
CA ALA A 35 -17.87 -7.79 -4.93
C ALA A 35 -19.29 -7.59 -5.50
N LEU A 36 -19.69 -6.35 -5.81
CA LEU A 36 -21.05 -6.00 -6.23
C LEU A 36 -21.15 -5.60 -7.71
N ILE A 37 -20.01 -5.32 -8.35
CA ILE A 37 -19.91 -4.85 -9.73
C ILE A 37 -18.67 -5.46 -10.36
N ASP A 38 -18.70 -5.68 -11.68
CA ASP A 38 -17.54 -6.17 -12.42
C ASP A 38 -16.57 -5.01 -12.68
N ALA A 39 -15.78 -4.69 -11.64
CA ALA A 39 -14.78 -3.64 -11.67
C ALA A 39 -13.61 -4.00 -10.76
N GLU A 40 -12.44 -3.45 -11.10
CA GLU A 40 -11.25 -3.54 -10.26
C GLU A 40 -10.45 -2.24 -10.26
N THR A 41 -9.60 -2.10 -9.26
CA THR A 41 -8.58 -1.05 -9.20
C THR A 41 -7.23 -1.69 -9.01
N THR A 42 -6.30 -1.40 -9.91
CA THR A 42 -4.91 -1.85 -9.83
C THR A 42 -4.02 -0.67 -9.42
N MET A 43 -3.18 -0.89 -8.42
CA MET A 43 -2.10 0.02 -8.02
C MET A 43 -0.76 -0.69 -8.14
N GLU A 44 0.20 -0.03 -8.77
CA GLU A 44 1.59 -0.49 -8.89
C GLU A 44 2.51 0.41 -8.07
N PHE A 45 3.39 -0.21 -7.28
CA PHE A 45 4.31 0.49 -6.40
C PHE A 45 5.74 0.16 -6.81
N SER A 46 6.46 1.19 -7.22
CA SER A 46 7.84 1.10 -7.67
C SER A 46 8.70 2.18 -7.04
N THR A 47 10.02 2.10 -7.24
CA THR A 47 10.98 3.16 -6.85
C THR A 47 10.93 3.56 -5.37
N VAL A 48 10.65 2.59 -4.49
CA VAL A 48 10.59 2.82 -3.05
C VAL A 48 11.94 3.27 -2.52
N LYS A 49 11.93 4.31 -1.69
CA LYS A 49 13.13 4.86 -1.04
C LYS A 49 12.93 4.89 0.46
N VAL A 50 13.96 4.49 1.21
CA VAL A 50 13.98 4.71 2.65
C VAL A 50 14.45 6.13 2.92
N LYS A 51 13.63 6.92 3.62
CA LYS A 51 13.98 8.25 4.11
C LYS A 51 13.51 8.42 5.54
N LYS A 52 14.25 9.19 6.32
CA LYS A 52 13.73 9.70 7.59
C LYS A 52 12.62 10.70 7.28
N VAL A 53 11.42 10.46 7.81
CA VAL A 53 10.29 11.39 7.70
C VAL A 53 10.24 12.23 8.97
N PRO A 54 10.35 13.57 8.89
CA PRO A 54 10.23 14.43 10.07
C PRO A 54 8.84 14.33 10.70
N THR A 55 8.75 14.37 12.03
CA THR A 55 7.45 14.36 12.74
C THR A 55 6.55 15.52 12.32
N SER A 56 7.13 16.64 11.89
CA SER A 56 6.40 17.80 11.38
C SER A 56 5.59 17.51 10.11
N GLU A 57 5.97 16.51 9.29
CA GLU A 57 5.15 16.08 8.15
C GLU A 57 3.80 15.49 8.58
N PHE A 58 3.69 15.00 9.82
CA PHE A 58 2.44 14.46 10.39
C PHE A 58 1.70 15.46 11.28
N GLY A 59 2.16 16.72 11.34
CA GLY A 59 1.51 17.77 12.11
C GLY A 59 0.17 18.17 11.48
N LEU A 60 -0.90 18.17 12.26
CA LEU A 60 -2.26 18.51 11.80
C LEU A 60 -2.38 19.93 11.20
N GLY A 61 -1.44 20.84 11.53
CA GLY A 61 -1.41 22.20 10.97
C GLY A 61 -0.97 22.28 9.49
N GLN A 62 -0.58 21.17 8.86
CA GLN A 62 -0.15 21.10 7.46
C GLN A 62 -1.26 20.66 6.50
N LEU A 63 -2.44 20.27 7.00
CA LEU A 63 -3.62 19.96 6.19
C LEU A 63 -4.47 21.24 6.01
N GLN A 64 -4.01 22.15 5.15
CA GLN A 64 -4.80 23.29 4.67
C GLN A 64 -5.02 23.19 3.17
#